data_AF-A0A497LTM6-F1
#
_entry.id   AF-A0A497LTM6-F1
#
_cell.length_a   1.000
_cell.length_b   1.000
_cell.length_c   1.000
_cell.angle_alpha   90.00
_cell.angle_beta   90.00
_cell.angle_gamma   90.00
#
_symmetry.space_group_name_H-M   'P 1'
#
loop_
_entity.id
_entity.type
_entity.pdbx_description
1 polymer ?
#
loop_
_entity_poly.entity_id
_entity_poly.type
_entity_poly.pdbx_seq_one_letter_code
_entity_poly.pdbx_strand_id
1 'polypeptide(L)'
;MSRRRHTNEFEDCIRKVMASGKDKASAYAICTAAFQKAGKPIWEKTRILATNPIKEKIVDKPLRIRGIAIKAGESKNRILYILEGLKKAATKLVGAPVYIEHVYASNAIGTVINANWDDEVNGIVYEAEIYDDEVQEKIRKGLIKHVS
;
A
#
# COMPACT_ATOMS: atom_id res chain seq x y z
N MET A 1 1.34 -4.69 -27.89
CA MET A 1 2.42 -3.93 -28.55
C MET A 1 1.98 -2.48 -28.70
N SER A 2 2.61 -1.54 -27.99
CA SER A 2 2.33 -0.10 -28.14
C SER A 2 2.72 0.33 -29.56
N ARG A 3 1.76 0.83 -30.36
CA ARG A 3 2.02 1.34 -31.71
C ARG A 3 2.76 2.67 -31.59
N ARG A 4 4.08 2.66 -31.82
CA ARG A 4 4.88 3.89 -31.90
C ARG A 4 4.41 4.70 -33.11
N ARG A 5 4.14 5.99 -32.90
CA ARG A 5 3.77 6.93 -33.96
C ARG A 5 5.01 7.62 -34.50
N HIS A 6 5.06 7.82 -35.81
CA HIS A 6 6.11 8.64 -36.43
C HIS A 6 5.84 10.12 -36.16
N THR A 7 6.88 10.93 -36.20
CA THR A 7 6.72 12.39 -36.19
C THR A 7 6.08 12.86 -37.50
N ASN A 8 5.30 13.95 -37.44
CA ASN A 8 4.69 14.55 -38.65
C ASN A 8 5.74 14.89 -39.72
N GLU A 9 6.92 15.38 -39.31
CA GLU A 9 8.04 15.66 -40.22
C GLU A 9 8.49 14.40 -41.00
N PHE A 10 8.51 13.25 -40.33
CA PHE A 10 8.92 11.99 -40.94
C PHE A 10 7.86 11.47 -41.91
N GLU A 11 6.57 11.58 -41.56
CA GLU A 11 5.47 11.22 -42.47
C GLU A 11 5.45 12.09 -43.73
N ASP A 12 5.72 13.40 -43.59
CA ASP A 12 5.79 14.32 -44.71
C ASP A 12 6.98 14.03 -45.62
N CYS A 13 8.11 13.59 -45.07
CA CYS A 13 9.23 13.09 -45.87
C CYS A 13 8.79 11.89 -46.73
N ILE A 14 8.12 10.91 -46.13
CA ILE A 14 7.67 9.70 -46.85
C ILE A 14 6.71 10.09 -47.97
N ARG A 15 5.74 11.00 -47.71
CA ARG A 15 4.81 11.47 -48.74
C ARG A 15 5.52 12.15 -49.91
N LYS A 16 6.53 12.99 -49.64
CA LYS A 16 7.31 13.66 -50.68
C LYS A 16 8.12 12.67 -51.53
N VAL A 17 8.74 11.67 -50.92
CA VAL A 17 9.52 10.65 -51.63
C VAL A 17 8.62 9.68 -52.40
N MET A 18 7.42 9.39 -51.90
CA MET A 18 6.44 8.62 -52.66
C MET A 18 5.89 9.41 -53.86
N ALA A 19 5.67 10.72 -53.70
CA ALA A 19 5.24 11.60 -54.79
C ALA A 19 6.30 11.71 -55.92
N SER A 20 7.57 11.42 -55.64
CA SER A 20 8.63 11.30 -56.66
C SER A 20 8.72 9.92 -57.32
N GLY A 21 7.72 9.05 -57.09
CA GLY A 21 7.57 7.76 -57.76
C GLY A 21 8.26 6.58 -57.08
N LYS A 22 8.77 6.73 -55.85
CA LYS A 22 9.33 5.62 -55.07
C LYS A 22 8.24 4.83 -54.35
N ASP A 23 8.43 3.52 -54.24
CA ASP A 23 7.58 2.69 -53.40
C ASP A 23 7.75 3.05 -51.92
N LYS A 24 6.76 2.66 -51.11
CA LYS A 24 6.70 3.02 -49.69
C LYS A 24 7.89 2.50 -48.88
N ALA A 25 8.44 1.33 -49.23
CA ALA A 25 9.58 0.76 -48.50
C ALA A 25 10.88 1.52 -48.83
N SER A 26 11.08 1.86 -50.10
CA SER A 26 12.19 2.72 -50.53
C SER A 26 12.09 4.12 -49.90
N ALA A 27 10.90 4.72 -49.91
CA ALA A 27 10.66 6.03 -49.29
C ALA A 27 10.98 6.02 -47.78
N TYR A 28 10.56 4.95 -47.09
CA TYR A 28 10.86 4.77 -45.67
C TYR A 28 12.37 4.65 -45.41
N ALA A 29 13.10 3.86 -46.19
CA ALA A 29 14.55 3.71 -46.04
C ALA A 29 15.30 5.03 -46.27
N ILE A 30 14.92 5.77 -47.31
CA ILE A 30 15.50 7.08 -47.66
C ILE A 30 15.27 8.09 -46.52
N CYS A 31 14.03 8.22 -46.05
CA CYS A 31 13.70 9.16 -44.99
C CYS A 31 14.36 8.77 -43.66
N THR A 32 14.48 7.47 -43.36
CA THR A 32 15.18 6.97 -42.17
C THR A 32 16.65 7.40 -42.19
N ALA A 33 17.36 7.17 -43.29
CA ALA A 33 18.76 7.53 -43.42
C ALA A 33 18.97 9.06 -43.32
N ALA A 34 18.09 9.84 -43.94
CA ALA A 34 18.14 11.30 -43.88
C ALA A 34 17.95 11.84 -42.44
N PHE A 35 16.97 11.31 -41.71
CA PHE A 35 16.68 11.73 -40.33
C PHE A 35 17.80 11.31 -39.37
N GLN A 36 18.36 10.11 -39.55
CA GLN A 36 19.53 9.66 -38.77
C GLN A 36 20.75 10.56 -39.01
N LYS A 37 21.05 10.90 -40.27
CA LYS A 37 22.16 11.81 -40.60
C LYS A 37 21.96 13.22 -40.03
N ALA A 38 20.72 13.70 -39.99
CA ALA A 38 20.37 15.02 -39.47
C ALA A 38 20.15 15.05 -37.94
N GLY A 39 20.26 13.91 -37.23
CA GLY A 39 19.99 13.82 -35.80
C GLY A 39 18.51 14.10 -35.43
N LYS A 40 17.58 13.93 -36.37
CA LYS A 40 16.16 14.22 -36.17
C LYS A 40 15.39 13.02 -35.62
N PRO A 41 14.38 13.23 -34.76
CA PRO A 41 13.55 12.14 -34.23
C PRO A 41 12.59 11.60 -35.30
N ILE A 42 12.63 10.29 -35.51
CA ILE A 42 11.70 9.55 -36.39
C ILE A 42 10.38 9.26 -35.66
N TRP A 43 10.41 9.10 -34.34
CA TRP A 43 9.29 8.69 -33.52
C TRP A 43 8.85 9.81 -32.57
N GLU A 44 7.54 9.90 -32.30
CA GLU A 44 7.03 10.76 -31.24
C GLU A 44 7.57 10.33 -29.88
N LYS A 45 7.92 11.30 -29.03
CA LYS A 45 8.29 11.04 -27.64
C LYS A 45 7.04 10.71 -26.82
N THR A 46 6.56 9.47 -26.89
CA THR A 46 5.51 9.01 -25.98
C THR A 46 6.10 8.84 -24.59
N ARG A 47 5.77 9.75 -23.67
CA ARG A 47 6.09 9.60 -22.25
C ARG A 47 5.16 8.52 -21.70
N ILE A 48 5.63 7.27 -21.64
CA ILE A 48 4.89 6.19 -20.97
C ILE A 48 5.01 6.49 -19.48
N LEU A 49 4.01 7.16 -18.93
CA LEU A 49 3.80 7.21 -17.49
C LEU A 49 3.32 5.82 -17.08
N ALA A 50 4.24 4.96 -16.67
CA ALA A 50 3.91 3.70 -16.03
C ALA A 50 3.40 4.00 -14.62
N THR A 51 2.16 4.45 -14.52
CA THR A 51 1.43 4.41 -13.25
C THR A 51 0.85 3.00 -13.16
N ASN A 52 1.41 2.16 -12.30
CA ASN A 52 0.73 0.94 -11.88
C ASN A 52 -0.26 1.35 -10.79
N PRO A 53 -1.56 1.55 -11.08
CA PRO A 53 -2.52 1.82 -10.03
C PRO A 53 -2.56 0.61 -9.09
N ILE A 54 -2.42 0.85 -7.80
CA ILE A 54 -2.71 -0.14 -6.77
C ILE A 54 -4.20 -0.44 -6.90
N LYS A 55 -4.54 -1.63 -7.40
CA LYS A 55 -5.91 -2.13 -7.35
C LYS A 55 -6.10 -2.67 -5.94
N GLU A 56 -6.53 -1.80 -5.02
CA GLU A 56 -7.05 -2.25 -3.73
C GLU A 56 -8.19 -3.24 -4.03
N LYS A 57 -7.96 -4.52 -3.74
CA LYS A 57 -9.06 -5.45 -3.57
C LYS A 57 -9.87 -4.86 -2.42
N ILE A 58 -11.17 -4.70 -2.61
CA ILE A 58 -12.10 -4.34 -1.53
C ILE A 58 -12.11 -5.58 -0.61
N VAL A 59 -11.10 -5.72 0.24
CA VAL A 59 -10.86 -6.90 1.07
C VAL A 59 -11.98 -6.99 2.11
N ASP A 60 -12.42 -8.21 2.40
CA ASP A 60 -13.28 -8.53 3.54
C ASP A 60 -12.83 -7.74 4.77
N LYS A 61 -13.79 -7.19 5.52
CA LYS A 61 -13.50 -6.36 6.70
C LYS A 61 -12.47 -7.07 7.60
N PRO A 62 -11.42 -6.38 8.07
CA PRO A 62 -10.41 -6.97 8.92
C PRO A 62 -11.04 -7.57 10.18
N LEU A 63 -10.48 -8.67 10.68
CA LEU A 63 -10.97 -9.30 11.91
C LEU A 63 -10.83 -8.30 13.06
N ARG A 64 -11.91 -8.09 13.80
CA ARG A 64 -11.91 -7.25 14.99
C ARG A 64 -11.81 -8.09 16.25
N ILE A 65 -10.90 -7.69 17.13
CA ILE A 65 -10.74 -8.28 18.46
C ILE A 65 -11.08 -7.23 19.52
N ARG A 66 -11.62 -7.68 20.66
CA ARG A 66 -11.86 -6.85 21.84
C ARG A 66 -11.23 -7.51 23.06
N GLY A 67 -10.62 -6.71 23.93
CA GLY A 67 -9.98 -7.21 25.13
C GLY A 67 -9.80 -6.14 26.20
N ILE A 68 -9.25 -6.56 27.34
CA ILE A 68 -8.80 -5.68 28.42
C ILE A 68 -7.29 -5.53 28.25
N ALA A 69 -6.82 -4.32 27.96
CA ALA A 69 -5.39 -4.05 27.79
C ALA A 69 -4.67 -4.05 29.14
N ILE A 70 -5.26 -3.36 30.13
CA ILE A 70 -4.66 -3.24 31.46
C ILE A 70 -5.72 -2.92 32.52
N LYS A 71 -5.55 -3.45 33.72
CA LYS A 71 -6.40 -3.15 34.89
C LYS A 71 -5.66 -2.24 35.87
N ALA A 72 -6.39 -1.40 36.60
CA ALA A 72 -5.82 -0.67 37.72
C ALA A 72 -5.45 -1.61 38.87
N GLY A 73 -4.44 -1.22 39.64
CA GLY A 73 -3.91 -2.00 40.76
C GLY A 73 -2.50 -2.52 40.52
N GLU A 74 -2.07 -3.43 41.40
CA GLU A 74 -0.75 -4.04 41.33
C GLU A 74 -0.73 -5.18 40.32
N SER A 75 0.21 -5.12 39.38
CA SER A 75 0.43 -6.20 38.40
C SER A 75 1.23 -7.36 39.00
N LYS A 76 1.30 -8.48 38.27
CA LYS A 76 2.14 -9.64 38.65
C LYS A 76 3.61 -9.28 38.89
N ASN A 77 4.10 -8.23 38.22
CA ASN A 77 5.48 -7.74 38.32
C ASN A 77 5.63 -6.62 39.37
N ARG A 78 4.64 -6.43 40.26
CA ARG A 78 4.63 -5.41 41.32
C ARG A 78 4.65 -3.96 40.84
N ILE A 79 4.29 -3.72 39.57
CA ILE A 79 4.05 -2.38 39.06
C ILE A 79 2.63 -1.97 39.44
N LEU A 80 2.50 -0.84 40.12
CA LEU A 80 1.22 -0.24 40.50
C LEU A 80 0.70 0.67 39.38
N TYR A 81 -0.47 0.33 38.83
CA TYR A 81 -1.15 1.14 37.84
C TYR A 81 -2.27 1.97 38.50
N ILE A 82 -2.04 3.28 38.56
CA ILE A 82 -2.96 4.24 39.20
C ILE A 82 -4.12 4.56 38.24
N LEU A 83 -5.33 4.55 38.79
CA LEU A 83 -6.60 4.70 38.08
C LEU A 83 -6.66 5.96 37.20
N GLU A 84 -6.32 7.12 37.75
CA GLU A 84 -6.26 8.40 37.02
C GLU A 84 -5.24 8.38 35.88
N GLY A 85 -4.11 7.72 36.09
CA GLY A 85 -3.07 7.58 35.06
C GLY A 85 -3.56 6.73 33.89
N LEU A 86 -4.23 5.62 34.19
CA LEU A 86 -4.81 4.73 33.17
C LEU A 86 -5.95 5.41 32.39
N LYS A 87 -6.86 6.12 33.07
CA LYS A 87 -7.94 6.88 32.42
C LYS A 87 -7.39 7.85 31.36
N LYS A 88 -6.31 8.57 31.66
CA LYS A 88 -5.64 9.49 30.73
C LYS A 88 -4.85 8.77 29.64
N ALA A 89 -4.37 7.56 29.89
CA ALA A 89 -3.60 6.78 28.93
C ALA A 89 -4.48 6.03 27.92
N ALA A 90 -5.75 5.74 28.26
CA ALA A 90 -6.67 4.97 27.42
C ALA A 90 -6.75 5.50 25.98
N THR A 91 -6.95 6.81 25.83
CA THR A 91 -7.08 7.44 24.50
C THR A 91 -5.78 7.39 23.69
N LYS A 92 -4.61 7.27 24.33
CA LYS A 92 -3.31 7.18 23.65
C LYS A 92 -3.08 5.83 22.97
N LEU A 93 -3.86 4.81 23.33
CA LEU A 93 -3.78 3.50 22.69
C LEU A 93 -4.42 3.50 21.30
N VAL A 94 -5.31 4.46 20.99
CA VAL A 94 -5.92 4.54 19.66
C VAL A 94 -4.84 4.85 18.62
N GLY A 95 -4.78 4.03 17.57
CA GLY A 95 -3.75 4.09 16.54
C GLY A 95 -2.46 3.35 16.90
N ALA A 96 -2.36 2.78 18.10
CA ALA A 96 -1.20 1.97 18.48
C ALA A 96 -1.17 0.66 17.68
N PRO A 97 0.01 0.22 17.22
CA PRO A 97 0.18 -1.06 16.55
C PRO A 97 -0.04 -2.24 17.50
N VAL A 98 -0.63 -3.31 16.98
CA VAL A 98 -0.78 -4.61 17.65
C VAL A 98 0.36 -5.51 17.19
N TYR A 99 1.11 -6.11 18.12
CA TYR A 99 2.27 -6.94 17.82
C TYR A 99 2.05 -8.41 18.16
N ILE A 100 2.67 -9.30 17.38
CA ILE A 100 3.00 -10.65 17.84
C ILE A 100 4.31 -10.58 18.61
N GLU A 101 4.18 -10.69 19.93
CA GLU A 101 5.25 -10.57 20.91
C GLU A 101 5.91 -9.17 20.92
N HIS A 102 6.27 -8.68 22.11
CA HIS A 102 6.69 -7.29 22.34
C HIS A 102 8.09 -6.92 21.77
N VAL A 103 8.66 -7.73 20.88
CA VAL A 103 10.11 -7.71 20.60
C VAL A 103 10.49 -6.90 19.36
N TYR A 104 9.65 -6.86 18.31
CA TYR A 104 10.05 -6.22 17.04
C TYR A 104 8.92 -5.47 16.32
N ALA A 105 9.21 -4.25 15.86
CA ALA A 105 8.28 -3.40 15.12
C ALA A 105 7.79 -4.04 13.80
N SER A 106 8.60 -4.93 13.20
CA SER A 106 8.23 -5.71 12.02
C SER A 106 7.12 -6.74 12.28
N ASN A 107 6.81 -7.06 13.53
CA ASN A 107 5.78 -8.02 13.91
C ASN A 107 4.42 -7.35 14.15
N ALA A 108 4.23 -6.11 13.67
CA ALA A 108 2.94 -5.43 13.74
C ALA A 108 1.94 -6.15 12.82
N ILE A 109 0.86 -6.64 13.41
CA ILE A 109 -0.20 -7.43 12.74
C ILE A 109 -1.52 -6.68 12.65
N GLY A 110 -1.63 -5.50 13.26
CA GLY A 110 -2.88 -4.77 13.38
C GLY A 110 -2.75 -3.40 14.02
N THR A 111 -3.88 -2.75 14.24
CA THR A 111 -3.99 -1.42 14.86
C THR A 111 -5.17 -1.37 15.81
N VAL A 112 -4.98 -0.72 16.95
CA VAL A 112 -6.06 -0.38 17.88
C VAL A 112 -6.92 0.73 17.28
N ILE A 113 -8.23 0.47 17.12
CA ILE A 113 -9.19 1.43 16.56
C ILE A 113 -9.98 2.16 17.65
N ASN A 114 -10.09 1.58 18.83
CA ASN A 114 -10.78 2.19 19.96
C ASN A 114 -10.16 1.73 21.28
N ALA A 115 -10.07 2.61 22.26
CA ALA A 115 -9.58 2.28 23.59
C ALA A 115 -10.17 3.26 24.61
N ASN A 116 -10.86 2.73 25.62
CA ASN A 116 -11.53 3.53 26.65
C ASN A 116 -11.39 2.87 28.02
N TRP A 117 -11.55 3.69 29.05
CA TRP A 117 -11.72 3.18 30.41
C TRP A 117 -13.11 2.58 30.58
N ASP A 118 -13.17 1.46 31.30
CA ASP A 118 -14.41 0.78 31.70
C ASP A 118 -14.37 0.58 33.22
N ASP A 119 -15.30 1.25 33.92
CA ASP A 119 -15.39 1.23 35.37
C ASP A 119 -15.85 -0.14 35.91
N GLU A 120 -16.57 -0.96 35.14
CA GLU A 120 -17.02 -2.29 35.58
C GLU A 120 -15.86 -3.26 35.73
N VAL A 121 -14.91 -3.21 34.80
CA VAL A 121 -13.70 -4.04 34.83
C VAL A 121 -12.50 -3.36 35.50
N ASN A 122 -12.67 -2.10 35.91
CA ASN A 122 -11.63 -1.24 36.49
C ASN A 122 -10.35 -1.25 35.62
N GLY A 123 -10.51 -1.05 34.32
CA GLY A 123 -9.44 -1.22 33.34
C GLY A 123 -9.71 -0.58 31.99
N ILE A 124 -8.69 -0.58 31.14
CA ILE A 124 -8.78 -0.09 29.77
C ILE A 124 -9.25 -1.24 28.87
N VAL A 125 -10.41 -1.07 28.25
CA VAL A 125 -10.91 -1.95 27.19
C VAL A 125 -10.51 -1.39 25.84
N TYR A 126 -10.16 -2.26 24.90
CA TYR A 126 -9.76 -1.86 23.56
C TYR A 126 -10.41 -2.73 22.48
N GLU A 127 -10.51 -2.16 21.29
CA GLU A 127 -10.89 -2.83 20.05
C GLU A 127 -9.77 -2.61 19.03
N ALA A 128 -9.37 -3.67 18.33
CA ALA A 128 -8.32 -3.62 17.33
C ALA A 128 -8.70 -4.39 16.08
N GLU A 129 -8.18 -3.92 14.95
CA GLU A 129 -8.26 -4.60 13.66
C GLU A 129 -6.96 -5.38 13.42
N ILE A 130 -7.11 -6.63 12.99
CA ILE A 130 -6.00 -7.52 12.63
C ILE A 130 -5.96 -7.65 11.12
N TYR A 131 -4.82 -7.32 10.52
CA TYR A 131 -4.59 -7.31 9.09
C TYR A 131 -3.81 -8.53 8.59
N ASP A 132 -3.11 -9.24 9.46
CA ASP A 132 -2.37 -10.46 9.10
C ASP A 132 -3.32 -11.67 8.95
N ASP A 133 -3.41 -12.23 7.74
CA ASP A 133 -4.34 -13.33 7.42
C ASP A 133 -4.05 -14.63 8.18
N GLU A 134 -2.78 -14.97 8.40
CA GLU A 134 -2.39 -16.20 9.12
C GLU A 134 -2.82 -16.09 10.58
N VAL A 135 -2.63 -14.91 11.17
CA VAL A 135 -3.03 -14.65 12.55
C VAL A 135 -4.54 -14.63 12.68
N GLN A 136 -5.25 -14.01 11.74
CA GLN A 136 -6.72 -14.05 11.72
C GLN A 136 -7.23 -15.49 11.68
N GLU A 137 -6.62 -16.37 10.88
CA GLU A 137 -7.00 -17.78 10.82
C GLU A 137 -6.71 -18.51 12.14
N LYS A 138 -5.55 -18.28 12.76
CA LYS A 138 -5.21 -18.84 14.07
C LYS A 138 -6.18 -18.40 15.17
N ILE A 139 -6.62 -17.14 15.16
CA ILE A 139 -7.65 -16.62 16.08
C ILE A 139 -9.00 -17.32 15.82
N ARG A 140 -9.44 -17.41 14.56
CA ARG A 140 -10.70 -18.08 14.18
C ARG A 140 -10.72 -19.56 14.59
N LYS A 141 -9.56 -20.24 14.49
CA LYS A 141 -9.37 -21.62 14.95
C LYS A 141 -9.25 -21.74 16.48
N GLY A 142 -9.21 -20.62 17.21
CA GLY A 142 -9.05 -20.59 18.66
C GLY A 142 -7.66 -20.99 19.16
N LEU A 143 -6.63 -20.94 18.30
CA LEU A 143 -5.25 -21.22 18.68
C LEU A 143 -4.63 -20.04 19.45
N ILE A 144 -5.05 -18.82 19.11
CA ILE A 144 -4.73 -17.60 19.85
C ILE A 144 -5.99 -17.17 20.61
N LYS A 145 -5.92 -17.16 21.95
CA LYS A 145 -7.07 -16.86 22.83
C LYS A 145 -6.86 -15.65 23.72
N HIS A 146 -5.61 -15.26 23.93
CA HIS A 146 -5.23 -14.21 24.86
C HIS A 146 -4.21 -13.28 24.21
N VAL A 147 -4.31 -12.01 24.57
CA VAL A 147 -3.30 -10.98 24.34
C VAL A 147 -2.68 -10.64 25.69
N SER A 148 -1.38 -10.34 25.72
CA SER A 148 -0.63 -10.01 26.93
C SER A 148 0.12 -8.70 26.81
#